data_AF-A0AAV4MTW9-F1
#
_entry.id   AF-A0AAV4MTW9-F1
#
_cell.length_a   1.000
_cell.length_b   1.000
_cell.length_c   1.000
_cell.angle_alpha   90.00
_cell.angle_beta   90.00
_cell.angle_gamma   90.00
#
_symmetry.space_group_name_H-M   'P 1'
#
loop_
_entity.id
_entity.type
_entity.pdbx_description
1 polymer ?
#
loop_
_entity_poly.entity_id
_entity_poly.type
_entity_poly.pdbx_seq_one_letter_code
_entity_poly.pdbx_strand_id
1 'polypeptide(L)'
;MYGYQKNYVWISEKLCIDIMNGYQNYFRSQCMYIMDGCQNCFISQWMDIRIASYRNGWISELLHIAMDGYQNYFRSQRIYIRITSDRNGWISELLQITAYLYQNYFRSQRIYIRITSDHSVFISELLQITMYGYQNYLVHNVWISEELFMDIRIISDHNVWIFRWMDIKIASDHNGWISELLQITMDGYQNCFRSQWMDIRIASDHNGWISELLQITMDGYQNCFRSQWMDIRIASDHNGWISELLQFTMDIRITSVHNVWLSEELFMDIRIISDHNVWISELLPEYNKRLLPF
;
A
#
# COMPACT_ATOMS: atom_id res chain seq x y z
N MET A 1 -12.24 43.88 19.15
CA MET A 1 -10.85 43.43 19.01
C MET A 1 -10.41 42.78 20.31
N TYR A 2 -9.90 41.55 20.22
CA TYR A 2 -9.21 40.72 21.23
C TYR A 2 -9.92 40.50 22.57
N GLY A 3 -10.86 39.55 22.57
CA GLY A 3 -11.42 38.95 23.77
C GLY A 3 -10.41 38.03 24.45
N TYR A 4 -10.22 38.26 25.76
CA TYR A 4 -9.33 37.57 26.70
C TYR A 4 -9.08 36.08 26.40
N GLN A 5 -7.88 35.76 25.92
CA GLN A 5 -7.32 34.40 25.97
C GLN A 5 -6.84 34.13 27.41
N LYS A 6 -7.62 33.38 28.18
CA LYS A 6 -7.12 32.74 29.39
C LYS A 6 -6.80 31.29 29.07
N ASN A 7 -5.52 31.01 28.89
CA ASN A 7 -5.02 29.63 28.81
C ASN A 7 -5.00 29.07 30.23
N TYR A 8 -5.81 28.06 30.51
CA TYR A 8 -5.79 27.40 31.81
C TYR A 8 -4.87 26.17 31.76
N VAL A 9 -4.05 26.03 32.80
CA VAL A 9 -3.20 24.86 33.03
C VAL A 9 -3.83 24.04 34.14
N TRP A 10 -4.18 22.79 33.85
CA TRP A 10 -4.80 21.88 34.78
C TRP A 10 -3.86 20.71 35.06
N ILE A 11 -3.54 20.50 36.34
CA ILE A 11 -2.66 19.42 36.78
C ILE A 11 -3.38 18.63 37.86
N SER A 12 -3.56 17.32 37.62
CA SER A 12 -4.19 16.39 38.56
C SER A 12 -3.52 15.01 38.45
N GLU A 13 -3.73 14.11 39.40
CA GLU A 13 -3.36 12.70 39.24
C GLU A 13 -4.36 11.97 38.32
N LYS A 14 -5.66 12.26 38.49
CA LYS A 14 -6.74 11.71 37.67
C LYS A 14 -7.67 12.84 37.24
N LEU A 15 -8.06 12.84 35.97
CA LEU A 15 -8.92 13.86 35.42
C LEU A 15 -10.04 13.20 34.62
N CYS A 16 -11.28 13.57 34.93
CA CYS A 16 -12.46 13.24 34.14
C CYS A 16 -13.04 14.55 33.64
N ILE A 17 -13.14 14.69 32.32
CA ILE A 17 -13.61 15.90 31.65
C ILE A 17 -14.86 15.54 30.85
N ASP A 18 -16.01 16.10 31.23
CA ASP A 18 -17.30 15.76 30.62
C ASP A 18 -17.66 16.66 29.42
N ILE A 19 -17.58 17.99 29.58
CA ILE A 19 -17.71 18.96 28.46
C ILE A 19 -16.79 20.13 28.76
N MET A 20 -15.98 20.54 27.78
CA MET A 20 -15.17 21.74 27.89
C MET A 20 -15.70 22.89 27.05
N ASN A 21 -16.21 23.89 27.75
CA ASN A 21 -16.43 25.23 27.19
C ASN A 21 -15.13 26.04 27.36
N GLY A 22 -14.26 25.99 26.35
CA GLY A 22 -13.02 26.78 26.32
C GLY A 22 -12.04 26.32 25.24
N TYR A 23 -11.25 27.27 24.72
CA TYR A 23 -10.21 27.04 23.73
C TYR A 23 -8.83 27.19 24.37
N GLN A 24 -7.80 26.50 23.85
CA GLN A 24 -6.39 26.70 24.19
C GLN A 24 -6.00 26.35 25.63
N ASN A 25 -6.62 25.31 26.18
CA ASN A 25 -6.28 24.80 27.51
C ASN A 25 -5.20 23.71 27.43
N TYR A 26 -4.46 23.59 28.54
CA TYR A 26 -3.41 22.57 28.71
C TYR A 26 -3.74 21.68 29.91
N PHE A 27 -3.80 20.37 29.68
CA PHE A 27 -4.11 19.37 30.69
C PHE A 27 -2.95 18.41 30.87
N ARG A 28 -2.57 18.19 32.13
CA ARG A 28 -1.60 17.17 32.51
C ARG A 28 -2.17 16.29 33.61
N SER A 29 -2.21 14.99 33.36
CA SER A 29 -2.68 13.99 34.33
C SER A 29 -1.88 12.70 34.25
N GLN A 30 -2.03 11.77 35.20
CA GLN A 30 -1.57 10.39 34.97
C GLN A 30 -2.61 9.61 34.18
N CYS A 31 -3.89 9.80 34.50
CA CYS A 31 -5.02 9.22 33.77
C CYS A 31 -6.02 10.30 33.36
N MET A 32 -6.48 10.27 32.11
CA MET A 32 -7.56 11.14 31.63
C MET A 32 -8.69 10.35 30.97
N TYR A 33 -9.91 10.75 31.30
CA TYR A 33 -11.12 10.37 30.58
C TYR A 33 -11.75 11.65 30.03
N ILE A 34 -11.93 11.75 28.71
CA ILE A 34 -12.32 13.00 28.07
C ILE A 34 -13.50 12.80 27.12
N MET A 35 -14.50 13.67 27.30
CA MET A 35 -15.80 13.65 26.63
C MET A 35 -16.06 14.88 25.72
N ASP A 36 -15.33 15.99 25.79
CA ASP A 36 -15.37 17.00 24.70
C ASP A 36 -14.20 17.98 24.77
N GLY A 37 -13.74 18.50 23.63
CA GLY A 37 -12.82 19.61 23.59
C GLY A 37 -12.47 20.12 22.18
N CYS A 38 -12.15 21.41 22.09
CA CYS A 38 -11.66 22.06 20.88
C CYS A 38 -10.39 22.87 21.17
N GLN A 39 -9.39 22.79 20.29
CA GLN A 39 -8.13 23.56 20.38
C GLN A 39 -7.34 23.37 21.69
N ASN A 40 -7.31 22.15 22.24
CA ASN A 40 -6.69 21.86 23.53
C ASN A 40 -5.48 20.92 23.39
N CYS A 41 -4.59 20.98 24.38
CA CYS A 41 -3.43 20.10 24.51
C CYS A 41 -3.56 19.20 25.75
N PHE A 42 -3.43 17.90 25.56
CA PHE A 42 -3.59 16.88 26.60
C PHE A 42 -2.34 16.02 26.72
N ILE A 43 -1.80 15.90 27.93
CA ILE A 43 -0.66 15.03 28.24
C ILE A 43 -1.03 14.11 29.39
N SER A 44 -0.96 12.80 29.14
CA SER A 44 -1.26 11.75 30.12
C SER A 44 -0.28 10.60 30.00
N GLN A 45 -0.25 9.70 31.00
CA GLN A 45 0.27 8.36 30.75
C GLN A 45 -0.81 7.50 30.07
N TRP A 46 -2.05 7.62 30.55
CA TRP A 46 -3.19 6.85 30.07
C TRP A 46 -4.34 7.76 29.66
N MET A 47 -4.92 7.54 28.48
CA MET A 47 -6.10 8.25 28.02
C MET A 47 -7.13 7.30 27.41
N ASP A 48 -8.40 7.51 27.77
CA ASP A 48 -9.56 7.01 27.04
C ASP A 48 -10.41 8.20 26.59
N ILE A 49 -10.65 8.30 25.28
CA ILE A 49 -11.36 9.42 24.63
C ILE A 49 -12.56 8.85 23.88
N ARG A 50 -13.77 9.35 24.15
CA ARG A 50 -15.02 8.75 23.65
C ARG A 50 -15.95 9.65 22.83
N ILE A 51 -15.46 10.63 22.07
CA ILE A 51 -16.25 11.83 21.71
C ILE A 51 -15.75 12.61 20.49
N ALA A 52 -16.54 13.57 19.98
CA ALA A 52 -16.14 14.41 18.86
C ALA A 52 -15.01 15.39 19.23
N SER A 53 -13.97 15.52 18.40
CA SER A 53 -12.85 16.42 18.71
C SER A 53 -12.37 17.23 17.52
N TYR A 54 -12.02 18.50 17.77
CA TYR A 54 -11.59 19.44 16.74
C TYR A 54 -10.30 20.16 17.12
N ARG A 55 -9.24 20.02 16.29
CA ARG A 55 -7.96 20.72 16.45
C ARG A 55 -7.25 20.52 17.79
N ASN A 56 -7.30 19.32 18.35
CA ASN A 56 -6.62 19.00 19.60
C ASN A 56 -5.27 18.31 19.38
N GLY A 57 -4.37 18.49 20.34
CA GLY A 57 -3.09 17.78 20.44
C GLY A 57 -3.09 16.83 21.63
N TRP A 58 -2.77 15.56 21.39
CA TRP A 58 -2.81 14.50 22.40
C TRP A 58 -1.47 13.78 22.49
N ILE A 59 -0.92 13.69 23.70
CA ILE A 59 0.34 13.01 23.97
C ILE A 59 0.13 12.03 25.13
N SER A 60 0.25 10.73 24.85
CA SER A 60 0.07 9.67 25.85
C SER A 60 1.19 8.64 25.82
N GLU A 61 1.29 7.77 26.81
CA GLU A 61 1.97 6.48 26.63
C GLU A 61 0.99 5.48 26.00
N LEU A 62 -0.25 5.45 26.49
CA LEU A 62 -1.31 4.57 26.04
C LEU A 62 -2.60 5.34 25.78
N LEU A 63 -3.15 5.15 24.60
CA LEU A 63 -4.24 5.95 24.07
C LEU A 63 -5.32 5.05 23.46
N HIS A 64 -6.50 5.08 24.06
CA HIS A 64 -7.70 4.43 23.55
C HIS A 64 -8.68 5.48 23.06
N ILE A 65 -9.17 5.31 21.84
CA ILE A 65 -9.97 6.31 21.17
C ILE A 65 -11.18 5.68 20.48
N ALA A 66 -12.35 6.20 20.81
CA ALA A 66 -13.56 6.08 20.03
C ALA A 66 -14.17 7.47 19.80
N MET A 67 -14.02 8.05 18.62
CA MET A 67 -14.35 9.46 18.32
C MET A 67 -14.78 9.65 16.87
N ASP A 68 -15.36 10.82 16.60
CA ASP A 68 -15.32 11.47 15.30
C ASP A 68 -14.36 12.66 15.39
N GLY A 69 -13.27 12.66 14.63
CA GLY A 69 -12.17 13.61 14.82
C GLY A 69 -11.81 14.39 13.56
N TYR A 70 -11.65 15.72 13.69
CA TYR A 70 -11.19 16.60 12.62
C TYR A 70 -9.96 17.43 12.99
N GLN A 71 -8.91 17.40 12.17
CA GLN A 71 -7.67 18.18 12.33
C GLN A 71 -6.93 17.99 13.67
N ASN A 72 -6.98 16.80 14.24
CA ASN A 72 -6.30 16.44 15.48
C ASN A 72 -4.92 15.83 15.24
N TYR A 73 -4.04 16.00 16.23
CA TYR A 73 -2.72 15.37 16.27
C TYR A 73 -2.59 14.48 17.50
N PHE A 74 -2.16 13.24 17.29
CA PHE A 74 -2.01 12.24 18.33
C PHE A 74 -0.60 11.65 18.31
N ARG A 75 0.02 11.59 19.49
CA ARG A 75 1.31 10.92 19.71
C ARG A 75 1.18 9.98 20.91
N SER A 76 1.46 8.70 20.72
CA SER A 76 1.43 7.74 21.84
C SER A 76 2.33 6.55 21.58
N GLN A 77 2.84 5.84 22.60
CA GLN A 77 3.57 4.59 22.33
C GLN A 77 2.61 3.55 21.73
N ARG A 78 1.43 3.37 22.33
CA ARG A 78 0.37 2.54 21.72
C ARG A 78 -0.91 3.31 21.54
N ILE A 79 -1.54 3.12 20.38
CA ILE A 79 -2.82 3.72 20.05
C ILE A 79 -3.78 2.61 19.58
N TYR A 80 -4.96 2.59 20.20
CA TYR A 80 -6.09 1.76 19.78
C TYR A 80 -7.23 2.68 19.36
N ILE A 81 -7.65 2.57 18.10
CA ILE A 81 -8.57 3.49 17.46
C ILE A 81 -9.78 2.76 16.90
N ARG A 82 -10.99 3.26 17.21
CA ARG A 82 -12.23 2.92 16.51
C ARG A 82 -13.02 4.18 16.14
N ILE A 83 -12.84 4.72 14.94
CA ILE A 83 -13.27 6.09 14.63
C ILE A 83 -13.80 6.29 13.20
N THR A 84 -14.45 7.43 12.97
CA THR A 84 -14.35 8.12 11.68
C THR A 84 -13.44 9.33 11.83
N SER A 85 -12.55 9.58 10.86
CA SER A 85 -11.69 10.77 10.95
C SER A 85 -11.31 11.40 9.63
N ASP A 86 -11.13 12.72 9.70
CA ASP A 86 -10.74 13.57 8.60
C ASP A 86 -9.54 14.46 8.99
N ARG A 87 -8.48 14.44 8.18
CA ARG A 87 -7.28 15.29 8.35
C ARG A 87 -6.55 15.16 9.68
N ASN A 88 -6.49 13.97 10.27
CA ASN A 88 -5.75 13.74 11.51
C ASN A 88 -4.34 13.18 11.25
N GLY A 89 -3.42 13.51 12.17
CA GLY A 89 -2.05 13.01 12.20
C GLY A 89 -1.83 12.09 13.40
N TRP A 90 -1.28 10.90 13.17
CA TRP A 90 -1.09 9.87 14.19
C TRP A 90 0.35 9.38 14.20
N ILE A 91 0.99 9.42 15.37
CA ILE A 91 2.35 8.94 15.57
C ILE A 91 2.40 7.94 16.72
N SER A 92 2.90 6.73 16.47
CA SER A 92 3.07 5.73 17.53
C SER A 92 4.20 4.73 17.35
N GLU A 93 4.41 3.86 18.33
CA GLU A 93 5.20 2.64 18.14
C GLU A 93 4.29 1.50 17.66
N LEU A 94 3.09 1.36 18.26
CA LEU A 94 2.10 0.36 17.90
C LEU A 94 0.74 1.01 17.67
N LEU A 95 0.20 0.82 16.48
CA LEU A 95 -1.06 1.38 16.04
C LEU A 95 -2.04 0.26 15.68
N GLN A 96 -3.20 0.22 16.32
CA GLN A 96 -4.31 -0.64 15.94
C GLN A 96 -5.53 0.21 15.57
N ILE A 97 -6.04 0.04 14.36
CA ILE A 97 -7.13 0.89 13.84
C ILE A 97 -8.26 0.05 13.27
N THR A 98 -9.49 0.40 13.62
CA THR A 98 -10.69 0.04 12.86
C THR A 98 -11.49 1.30 12.52
N ALA A 99 -11.45 1.79 11.27
CA ALA A 99 -11.95 3.14 10.98
C ALA A 99 -12.41 3.39 9.53
N TYR A 100 -13.15 4.49 9.35
CA TYR A 100 -13.38 5.18 8.07
C TYR A 100 -12.54 6.45 8.04
N LEU A 101 -11.67 6.62 7.04
CA LEU A 101 -10.61 7.65 7.05
C LEU A 101 -10.61 8.50 5.76
N TYR A 102 -10.44 9.81 5.91
CA TYR A 102 -10.23 10.74 4.79
C TYR A 102 -9.03 11.66 5.05
N GLN A 103 -8.06 11.71 4.12
CA GLN A 103 -6.90 12.61 4.20
C GLN A 103 -6.08 12.51 5.51
N ASN A 104 -5.88 11.30 6.03
CA ASN A 104 -5.15 11.10 7.28
C ASN A 104 -3.68 10.73 7.05
N TYR A 105 -2.84 11.06 8.03
CA TYR A 105 -1.42 10.69 8.06
C TYR A 105 -1.13 9.79 9.26
N PHE A 106 -0.51 8.64 9.01
CA PHE A 106 -0.12 7.68 10.05
C PHE A 106 1.35 7.35 9.95
N ARG A 107 2.05 7.43 11.07
CA ARG A 107 3.43 6.96 11.22
C ARG A 107 3.55 6.07 12.45
N SER A 108 3.87 4.80 12.28
CA SER A 108 4.07 3.91 13.42
C SER A 108 5.03 2.78 13.12
N GLN A 109 5.82 2.30 14.07
CA GLN A 109 6.71 1.15 13.81
C GLN A 109 5.88 -0.06 13.37
N ARG A 110 4.80 -0.36 14.10
CA ARG A 110 3.86 -1.42 13.77
C ARG A 110 2.47 -0.86 13.56
N ILE A 111 1.84 -1.27 12.47
CA ILE A 111 0.51 -0.86 12.08
C ILE A 111 -0.35 -2.10 11.82
N TYR A 112 -1.45 -2.23 12.54
CA TYR A 112 -2.49 -3.25 12.33
C TYR A 112 -3.80 -2.54 12.02
N ILE A 113 -4.35 -2.77 10.83
CA ILE A 113 -5.46 -1.95 10.35
C ILE A 113 -6.60 -2.80 9.77
N ARG A 114 -7.83 -2.43 10.12
CA ARG A 114 -9.06 -2.75 9.40
C ARG A 114 -9.82 -1.48 9.00
N ILE A 115 -9.60 -0.98 7.79
CA ILE A 115 -10.16 0.32 7.37
C ILE A 115 -10.86 0.29 6.02
N THR A 116 -11.68 1.32 5.85
CA THR A 116 -11.98 1.99 4.58
C THR A 116 -11.32 3.36 4.63
N SER A 117 -10.64 3.76 3.56
CA SER A 117 -9.90 5.02 3.55
C SER A 117 -9.81 5.61 2.17
N ASP A 118 -9.67 6.92 2.11
CA ASP A 118 -9.37 7.65 0.89
C ASP A 118 -8.32 8.76 1.16
N HIS A 119 -7.43 8.98 0.19
CA HIS A 119 -6.34 9.96 0.20
C HIS A 119 -5.45 9.94 1.46
N SER A 120 -5.19 8.78 2.05
CA SER A 120 -4.43 8.64 3.30
C SER A 120 -3.01 8.11 3.07
N VAL A 121 -2.09 8.52 3.95
CA VAL A 121 -0.68 8.12 3.90
C VAL A 121 -0.33 7.32 5.14
N PHE A 122 0.27 6.16 4.94
CA PHE A 122 0.68 5.25 6.00
C PHE A 122 2.17 4.93 5.88
N ILE A 123 2.90 5.10 6.99
CA ILE A 123 4.33 4.86 7.06
C ILE A 123 4.63 3.96 8.26
N SER A 124 5.29 2.82 8.01
CA SER A 124 5.68 1.89 9.09
C SER A 124 6.98 1.13 8.87
N GLU A 125 7.40 0.35 9.87
CA GLU A 125 8.39 -0.71 9.67
C GLU A 125 7.67 -2.02 9.32
N LEU A 126 6.61 -2.36 10.07
CA LEU A 126 5.73 -3.51 9.83
C LEU A 126 4.29 -3.04 9.60
N LEU A 127 3.74 -3.45 8.47
CA LEU A 127 2.36 -3.15 8.09
C LEU A 127 1.55 -4.44 7.91
N GLN A 128 0.46 -4.56 8.66
CA GLN A 128 -0.55 -5.59 8.46
C GLN A 128 -1.91 -4.95 8.22
N ILE A 129 -2.52 -5.28 7.08
CA ILE A 129 -3.75 -4.63 6.61
C ILE A 129 -4.78 -5.67 6.21
N THR A 130 -6.01 -5.45 6.67
CA THR A 130 -7.22 -6.05 6.09
C THR A 130 -8.19 -4.95 5.74
N MET A 131 -8.23 -4.53 4.48
CA MET A 131 -9.22 -3.57 3.98
C MET A 131 -10.43 -4.29 3.42
N TYR A 132 -11.59 -3.64 3.47
CA TYR A 132 -12.82 -4.12 2.83
C TYR A 132 -13.35 -2.98 1.98
N GLY A 133 -13.38 -3.14 0.65
CA GLY A 133 -14.03 -2.20 -0.25
C GLY A 133 -15.28 -2.80 -0.88
N TYR A 134 -16.30 -1.97 -1.11
CA TYR A 134 -17.40 -2.29 -2.01
C TYR A 134 -17.23 -1.45 -3.30
N GLN A 135 -17.76 -1.96 -4.40
CA GLN A 135 -17.69 -1.34 -5.72
C GLN A 135 -18.03 0.16 -5.67
N ASN A 136 -17.13 0.96 -6.23
CA ASN A 136 -17.16 2.43 -6.35
C ASN A 136 -16.89 3.17 -5.03
N TYR A 137 -15.67 3.64 -4.86
CA TYR A 137 -15.27 5.07 -4.86
C TYR A 137 -13.83 5.17 -4.31
N LEU A 138 -12.89 4.89 -5.22
CA LEU A 138 -11.49 5.36 -5.33
C LEU A 138 -10.65 5.47 -4.05
N VAL A 139 -9.55 4.70 -3.97
CA VAL A 139 -8.60 4.77 -2.86
C VAL A 139 -7.24 5.23 -3.38
N HIS A 140 -6.97 6.53 -3.25
CA HIS A 140 -5.67 7.14 -3.59
C HIS A 140 -4.72 7.15 -2.38
N ASN A 141 -4.39 5.97 -1.86
CA ASN A 141 -3.49 5.90 -0.71
C ASN A 141 -2.04 5.69 -1.13
N VAL A 142 -1.15 6.18 -0.26
CA VAL A 142 0.27 5.91 -0.33
C VAL A 142 0.67 5.09 0.89
N TRP A 143 1.23 3.91 0.64
CA TRP A 143 1.68 3.00 1.67
C TRP A 143 3.20 2.80 1.58
N ILE A 144 3.88 3.00 2.71
CA ILE A 144 5.33 2.92 2.80
C ILE A 144 5.68 2.04 4.01
N SER A 145 6.41 0.94 3.81
CA SER A 145 6.94 0.17 4.95
C SER A 145 8.24 -0.54 4.60
N GLU A 146 9.07 -0.88 5.59
CA GLU A 146 10.21 -1.76 5.33
C GLU A 146 9.72 -3.17 4.98
N GLU A 147 8.81 -3.72 5.77
CA GLU A 147 8.21 -5.02 5.52
C GLU A 147 6.69 -4.90 5.44
N LEU A 148 6.12 -5.61 4.47
CA LEU A 148 4.70 -5.76 4.28
C LEU A 148 4.34 -7.23 4.39
N PHE A 149 3.54 -7.57 5.40
CA PHE A 149 2.94 -8.89 5.54
C PHE A 149 1.44 -8.76 5.42
N MET A 150 0.88 -9.39 4.40
CA MET A 150 -0.39 -8.94 3.89
C MET A 150 -1.30 -10.09 3.48
N ASP A 151 -2.37 -10.28 4.25
CA ASP A 151 -3.55 -11.02 3.81
C ASP A 151 -4.60 -9.99 3.38
N ILE A 152 -4.50 -9.58 2.13
CA ILE A 152 -5.38 -8.58 1.55
C ILE A 152 -6.71 -9.26 1.19
N ARG A 153 -7.81 -8.61 1.58
CA ARG A 153 -9.10 -8.72 0.87
C ARG A 153 -9.52 -7.32 0.38
N ILE A 154 -8.59 -6.63 -0.24
CA ILE A 154 -8.78 -5.32 -0.87
C ILE A 154 -9.68 -5.51 -2.07
N ILE A 155 -10.64 -4.61 -2.19
CA ILE A 155 -11.27 -4.21 -3.45
C ILE A 155 -11.02 -2.71 -3.48
N SER A 156 -10.01 -2.25 -4.21
CA SER A 156 -9.68 -0.83 -4.27
C SER A 156 -8.94 -0.48 -5.54
N ASP A 157 -9.06 0.78 -5.94
CA ASP A 157 -8.48 1.30 -7.17
C ASP A 157 -7.57 2.49 -6.86
N HIS A 158 -6.42 2.60 -7.55
CA HIS A 158 -5.52 3.77 -7.55
C HIS A 158 -4.55 3.95 -6.37
N ASN A 159 -3.95 2.88 -5.85
CA ASN A 159 -2.96 2.99 -4.77
C ASN A 159 -1.50 2.99 -5.25
N VAL A 160 -0.64 3.56 -4.41
CA VAL A 160 0.83 3.46 -4.54
C VAL A 160 1.40 2.73 -3.33
N TRP A 161 2.20 1.71 -3.60
CA TRP A 161 2.83 0.84 -2.61
C TRP A 161 4.35 0.87 -2.76
N ILE A 162 5.08 1.20 -1.70
CA ILE A 162 6.55 1.29 -1.68
C ILE A 162 7.10 0.51 -0.49
N PHE A 163 7.79 -0.62 -0.74
CA PHE A 163 8.23 -1.51 0.34
C PHE A 163 9.56 -2.22 0.04
N ARG A 164 10.27 -2.71 1.05
CA ARG A 164 11.43 -3.59 0.77
C ARG A 164 10.95 -4.98 0.36
N TRP A 165 10.10 -5.57 1.19
CA TRP A 165 9.55 -6.92 1.02
C TRP A 165 8.04 -6.89 0.98
N MET A 166 7.46 -7.61 0.01
CA MET A 166 6.00 -7.77 -0.09
C MET A 166 5.63 -9.22 -0.41
N ASP A 167 4.70 -9.79 0.36
CA ASP A 167 3.94 -11.00 0.02
C ASP A 167 2.45 -10.68 0.11
N ILE A 168 1.75 -10.77 -1.02
CA ILE A 168 0.39 -10.23 -1.19
C ILE A 168 -0.53 -11.18 -1.95
N LYS A 169 -1.79 -11.27 -1.50
CA LYS A 169 -2.93 -11.82 -2.26
C LYS A 169 -3.97 -10.73 -2.48
N ILE A 170 -4.28 -10.32 -3.70
CA ILE A 170 -5.10 -9.11 -3.95
C ILE A 170 -6.13 -9.25 -5.08
N ALA A 171 -7.25 -8.54 -4.97
CA ALA A 171 -8.16 -8.25 -6.08
C ALA A 171 -8.23 -6.71 -6.29
N SER A 172 -7.55 -6.15 -7.29
CA SER A 172 -7.42 -4.68 -7.39
C SER A 172 -7.06 -4.14 -8.76
N ASP A 173 -7.52 -2.92 -9.06
CA ASP A 173 -7.27 -2.27 -10.34
C ASP A 173 -6.45 -0.98 -10.20
N HIS A 174 -5.70 -0.59 -11.24
CA HIS A 174 -4.99 0.69 -11.35
C HIS A 174 -3.92 0.99 -10.28
N ASN A 175 -3.10 0.03 -9.86
CA ASN A 175 -2.12 0.23 -8.77
C ASN A 175 -0.66 0.33 -9.25
N GLY A 176 0.14 1.09 -8.50
CA GLY A 176 1.59 1.20 -8.67
C GLY A 176 2.35 0.58 -7.50
N TRP A 177 3.33 -0.27 -7.80
CA TRP A 177 4.11 -1.02 -6.80
C TRP A 177 5.61 -0.85 -7.04
N ILE A 178 6.34 -0.58 -5.97
CA ILE A 178 7.80 -0.50 -5.97
C ILE A 178 8.33 -1.35 -4.81
N SER A 179 9.17 -2.35 -5.10
CA SER A 179 9.88 -3.10 -4.06
C SER A 179 11.32 -3.50 -4.37
N GLU A 180 12.03 -4.04 -3.39
CA GLU A 180 13.22 -4.86 -3.67
C GLU A 180 12.80 -6.28 -4.05
N LEU A 181 11.87 -6.88 -3.28
CA LEU A 181 11.41 -8.25 -3.45
C LEU A 181 9.89 -8.31 -3.41
N LEU A 182 9.31 -8.96 -4.43
CA LEU A 182 7.87 -9.00 -4.66
C LEU A 182 7.36 -10.43 -4.85
N GLN A 183 6.43 -10.85 -4.02
CA GLN A 183 5.63 -12.06 -4.24
C GLN A 183 4.15 -11.68 -4.28
N ILE A 184 3.47 -11.96 -5.39
CA ILE A 184 2.07 -11.56 -5.56
C ILE A 184 1.25 -12.71 -6.14
N THR A 185 0.08 -12.94 -5.56
CA THR A 185 -1.06 -13.54 -6.25
C THR A 185 -2.13 -12.48 -6.46
N MET A 186 -2.59 -12.22 -7.68
CA MET A 186 -3.65 -11.22 -7.86
C MET A 186 -4.69 -11.53 -8.94
N ASP A 187 -5.85 -10.91 -8.79
CA ASP A 187 -6.82 -10.71 -9.85
C ASP A 187 -7.00 -9.19 -10.05
N GLY A 188 -6.94 -8.63 -11.26
CA GLY A 188 -7.06 -7.18 -11.43
C GLY A 188 -6.80 -6.61 -12.82
N TYR A 189 -6.86 -5.28 -12.96
CA TYR A 189 -6.65 -4.58 -14.23
C TYR A 189 -5.69 -3.39 -14.09
N GLN A 190 -4.86 -3.10 -15.09
CA GLN A 190 -4.07 -1.87 -15.22
C GLN A 190 -3.03 -1.58 -14.13
N ASN A 191 -2.15 -2.52 -13.79
CA ASN A 191 -1.16 -2.32 -12.73
C ASN A 191 0.27 -2.11 -13.26
N CYS A 192 1.07 -1.35 -12.51
CA CYS A 192 2.47 -1.07 -12.81
C CYS A 192 3.38 -1.52 -11.66
N PHE A 193 4.44 -2.27 -11.98
CA PHE A 193 5.33 -2.86 -10.99
C PHE A 193 6.79 -2.58 -11.29
N ARG A 194 7.55 -2.32 -10.24
CA ARG A 194 9.01 -2.24 -10.28
C ARG A 194 9.60 -3.02 -9.10
N SER A 195 10.45 -4.00 -9.38
CA SER A 195 11.18 -4.71 -8.32
C SER A 195 12.62 -5.08 -8.71
N GLN A 196 13.43 -5.59 -7.80
CA GLN A 196 14.63 -6.34 -8.21
C GLN A 196 14.27 -7.79 -8.51
N TRP A 197 13.43 -8.41 -7.68
CA TRP A 197 12.89 -9.73 -7.95
C TRP A 197 11.38 -9.77 -7.83
N MET A 198 10.73 -10.44 -8.77
CA MET A 198 9.29 -10.70 -8.70
C MET A 198 8.99 -12.18 -8.93
N ASP A 199 8.12 -12.76 -8.10
CA ASP A 199 7.44 -14.04 -8.32
C ASP A 199 5.93 -13.83 -8.23
N ILE A 200 5.23 -14.12 -9.33
CA ILE A 200 3.91 -13.56 -9.60
C ILE A 200 2.96 -14.64 -10.14
N ARG A 201 1.73 -14.73 -9.59
CA ARG A 201 0.63 -15.56 -10.11
C ARG A 201 -0.64 -14.72 -10.32
N ILE A 202 -1.13 -14.54 -11.55
CA ILE A 202 -2.16 -13.52 -11.81
C ILE A 202 -3.24 -13.92 -12.81
N ALA A 203 -4.48 -13.47 -12.61
CA ALA A 203 -5.49 -13.30 -13.66
C ALA A 203 -5.78 -11.80 -13.89
N SER A 204 -5.23 -11.16 -14.94
CA SER A 204 -5.30 -9.69 -15.10
C SER A 204 -5.03 -9.15 -16.49
N ASP A 205 -5.52 -7.94 -16.77
CA ASP A 205 -5.30 -7.26 -18.06
C ASP A 205 -4.59 -5.91 -17.93
N HIS A 206 -3.79 -5.53 -18.93
CA HIS A 206 -3.16 -4.21 -19.09
C HIS A 206 -2.03 -3.86 -18.11
N ASN A 207 -1.04 -4.72 -17.86
CA ASN A 207 0.00 -4.44 -16.87
C ASN A 207 1.39 -4.08 -17.43
N GLY A 208 2.14 -3.30 -16.66
CA GLY A 208 3.54 -2.95 -16.92
C GLY A 208 4.48 -3.44 -15.82
N TRP A 209 5.56 -4.12 -16.17
CA TRP A 209 6.48 -4.75 -15.22
C TRP A 209 7.93 -4.36 -15.51
N ILE A 210 8.69 -4.03 -14.47
CA ILE A 210 10.12 -3.76 -14.55
C ILE A 210 10.82 -4.55 -13.44
N SER A 211 11.77 -5.43 -13.78
CA SER A 211 12.56 -6.18 -12.79
C SER A 211 13.99 -6.46 -13.21
N GLU A 212 14.84 -6.91 -12.28
CA GLU A 212 16.08 -7.60 -12.65
C GLU A 212 15.77 -9.08 -12.90
N LEU A 213 15.01 -9.73 -12.00
CA LEU A 213 14.61 -11.13 -12.09
C LEU A 213 13.09 -11.28 -11.98
N LEU A 214 12.49 -12.06 -12.88
CA LEU A 214 11.05 -12.13 -13.03
C LEU A 214 10.56 -13.57 -13.21
N GLN A 215 9.72 -14.04 -12.30
CA GLN A 215 8.99 -15.30 -12.42
C GLN A 215 7.49 -15.00 -12.49
N ILE A 216 6.81 -15.44 -13.53
CA ILE A 216 5.38 -15.16 -13.72
C ILE A 216 4.61 -16.40 -14.17
N THR A 217 3.47 -16.65 -13.54
CA THR A 217 2.36 -17.41 -14.10
C THR A 217 1.16 -16.48 -14.29
N MET A 218 0.62 -16.34 -15.49
CA MET A 218 -0.54 -15.45 -15.68
C MET A 218 -1.56 -15.90 -16.73
N ASP A 219 -2.80 -15.50 -16.52
CA ASP A 219 -3.89 -15.51 -17.50
C ASP A 219 -4.36 -14.05 -17.71
N GLY A 220 -4.49 -13.53 -18.95
CA GLY A 220 -4.83 -12.11 -19.11
C GLY A 220 -4.79 -11.50 -20.53
N TYR A 221 -4.82 -10.18 -20.65
CA TYR A 221 -4.72 -9.46 -21.93
C TYR A 221 -3.75 -8.26 -21.82
N GLN A 222 -2.97 -7.96 -22.87
CA GLN A 222 -2.13 -6.75 -23.04
C GLN A 222 -1.12 -6.48 -21.93
N ASN A 223 0.11 -7.00 -22.01
CA ASN A 223 1.13 -6.73 -20.98
C ASN A 223 2.48 -6.29 -21.56
N CYS A 224 3.20 -5.47 -20.79
CA CYS A 224 4.53 -4.97 -21.13
C CYS A 224 5.53 -5.34 -20.04
N PHE A 225 6.67 -5.94 -20.41
CA PHE A 225 7.67 -6.42 -19.46
C PHE A 225 9.06 -5.91 -19.80
N ARG A 226 9.82 -5.51 -18.78
CA ARG A 226 11.25 -5.24 -18.85
C ARG A 226 11.98 -6.04 -17.78
N SER A 227 12.90 -6.92 -18.16
CA SER A 227 13.70 -7.68 -17.20
C SER A 227 15.09 -8.06 -17.71
N GLN A 228 16.06 -8.25 -16.81
CA GLN A 228 17.33 -8.91 -17.15
C GLN A 228 17.13 -10.43 -17.28
N TRP A 229 16.39 -11.05 -16.36
CA TRP A 229 16.13 -12.50 -16.32
C TRP A 229 14.63 -12.81 -16.18
N MET A 230 14.16 -13.89 -16.81
CA MET A 230 12.73 -14.27 -16.82
C MET A 230 12.50 -15.80 -16.87
N ASP A 231 11.51 -16.27 -16.09
CA ASP A 231 10.86 -17.60 -16.22
C ASP A 231 9.33 -17.40 -16.20
N ILE A 232 8.62 -17.89 -17.22
CA ILE A 232 7.28 -17.40 -17.56
C ILE A 232 6.36 -18.51 -18.07
N ARG A 233 5.13 -18.57 -17.53
CA ARG A 233 4.00 -19.34 -18.08
C ARG A 233 2.79 -18.42 -18.27
N ILE A 234 2.32 -18.24 -19.50
CA ILE A 234 1.28 -17.25 -19.80
C ILE A 234 0.23 -17.81 -20.76
N ALA A 235 -1.04 -17.58 -20.45
CA ALA A 235 -2.13 -17.62 -21.42
C ALA A 235 -2.73 -16.20 -21.55
N SER A 236 -2.28 -15.42 -22.53
CA SER A 236 -2.74 -14.04 -22.72
C SER A 236 -2.78 -13.60 -24.16
N ASP A 237 -3.45 -12.50 -24.50
CA ASP A 237 -3.37 -11.90 -25.84
C ASP A 237 -2.61 -10.56 -25.82
N HIS A 238 -1.69 -10.36 -26.77
CA HIS A 238 -0.87 -9.14 -26.94
C HIS A 238 0.15 -8.91 -25.82
N ASN A 239 1.43 -9.20 -26.05
CA ASN A 239 2.50 -8.90 -25.08
C ASN A 239 3.70 -8.20 -25.73
N GLY A 240 4.31 -7.27 -25.00
CA GLY A 240 5.54 -6.57 -25.36
C GLY A 240 6.66 -6.84 -24.36
N TRP A 241 7.87 -7.13 -24.84
CA TRP A 241 9.02 -7.54 -24.03
C TRP A 241 10.28 -6.77 -24.37
N ILE A 242 11.03 -6.34 -23.34
CA ILE A 242 12.33 -5.66 -23.47
C ILE A 242 13.33 -6.30 -22.48
N SER A 243 14.54 -6.64 -22.94
CA SER A 243 15.61 -7.16 -22.08
C SER A 243 16.99 -6.65 -22.53
N GLU A 244 17.88 -6.38 -21.56
CA GLU A 244 19.23 -5.81 -21.77
C GLU A 244 20.31 -6.89 -21.97
N LEU A 245 20.18 -8.09 -21.38
CA LEU A 245 21.14 -9.19 -21.53
C LEU A 245 20.37 -10.52 -21.61
N LEU A 246 20.48 -11.23 -22.73
CA LEU A 246 19.70 -12.44 -23.00
C LEU A 246 20.54 -13.71 -22.91
N GLN A 247 21.06 -14.01 -21.72
CA GLN A 247 21.55 -15.35 -21.40
C GLN A 247 20.42 -16.08 -20.67
N PHE A 248 19.78 -17.09 -21.26
CA PHE A 248 18.56 -17.66 -20.67
C PHE A 248 18.56 -19.19 -20.58
N THR A 249 17.98 -19.67 -19.47
CA THR A 249 17.17 -20.89 -19.44
C THR A 249 15.71 -20.43 -19.39
N MET A 250 15.10 -20.19 -20.55
CA MET A 250 13.67 -19.86 -20.64
C MET A 250 12.86 -21.15 -20.75
N ASP A 251 11.74 -21.23 -20.04
CA ASP A 251 10.74 -22.30 -20.22
C ASP A 251 9.37 -21.67 -20.54
N ILE A 252 9.37 -20.80 -21.56
CA ILE A 252 8.19 -20.05 -21.97
C ILE A 252 7.16 -20.99 -22.59
N ARG A 253 5.97 -21.05 -21.98
CA ARG A 253 4.75 -21.62 -22.58
C ARG A 253 3.74 -20.51 -22.77
N ILE A 254 3.55 -20.10 -24.03
CA ILE A 254 2.60 -19.05 -24.41
C ILE A 254 1.53 -19.66 -25.31
N THR A 255 0.26 -19.42 -24.96
CA THR A 255 -0.89 -19.61 -25.84
C THR A 255 -1.51 -18.23 -26.11
N SER A 256 -0.96 -17.47 -27.07
CA SER A 256 -1.35 -16.08 -27.35
C SER A 256 -1.55 -15.82 -28.84
N VAL A 257 -2.12 -14.66 -29.21
CA VAL A 257 -2.29 -14.30 -30.63
C VAL A 257 -1.20 -13.36 -31.15
N HIS A 258 -0.66 -12.43 -30.33
CA HIS A 258 0.31 -11.42 -30.76
C HIS A 258 1.42 -11.18 -29.73
N ASN A 259 2.70 -11.29 -30.10
CA ASN A 259 3.82 -10.94 -29.22
C ASN A 259 4.90 -10.13 -29.96
N VAL A 260 5.50 -9.16 -29.25
CA VAL A 260 6.64 -8.35 -29.75
C VAL A 260 7.80 -8.43 -28.76
N TRP A 261 8.99 -8.78 -29.26
CA TRP A 261 10.20 -8.97 -28.47
C TRP A 261 11.33 -8.07 -28.95
N LEU A 262 11.95 -7.36 -27.99
CA LEU A 262 13.15 -6.53 -28.20
C LEU A 262 14.29 -7.03 -27.30
N SER A 263 15.48 -7.27 -27.87
CA SER A 263 16.68 -7.70 -27.11
C SER A 263 18.01 -7.29 -27.74
N GLU A 264 19.04 -7.07 -26.93
CA GLU A 264 20.40 -6.75 -27.40
C GLU A 264 21.24 -8.00 -27.76
N GLU A 265 21.03 -9.16 -27.11
CA GLU A 265 21.70 -10.46 -27.42
C GLU A 265 20.68 -11.62 -27.45
N LEU A 266 21.03 -12.83 -27.93
CA LEU A 266 20.04 -13.92 -28.09
C LEU A 266 20.60 -15.35 -27.88
N PHE A 267 20.20 -16.02 -26.79
CA PHE A 267 20.28 -17.49 -26.59
C PHE A 267 19.00 -18.00 -25.92
N MET A 268 18.21 -18.88 -26.56
CA MET A 268 16.85 -19.24 -26.11
C MET A 268 16.47 -20.72 -26.34
N ASP A 269 15.76 -21.27 -25.35
CA ASP A 269 14.84 -22.41 -25.49
C ASP A 269 13.40 -21.89 -25.29
N ILE A 270 12.51 -22.06 -26.27
CA ILE A 270 11.14 -21.51 -26.22
C ILE A 270 10.12 -22.53 -26.75
N ARG A 271 8.97 -22.64 -26.10
CA ARG A 271 7.78 -23.33 -26.63
C ARG A 271 6.59 -22.36 -26.77
N ILE A 272 6.48 -21.74 -27.94
CA ILE A 272 5.34 -20.87 -28.27
C ILE A 272 4.27 -21.63 -29.05
N ILE A 273 3.01 -21.45 -28.66
CA ILE A 273 1.82 -21.83 -29.41
C ILE A 273 1.08 -20.51 -29.69
N SER A 274 1.51 -19.77 -30.72
CA SER A 274 0.92 -18.47 -31.08
C SER A 274 0.98 -18.18 -32.58
N ASP A 275 0.06 -17.34 -33.05
CA ASP A 275 -0.13 -17.11 -34.48
C ASP A 275 0.67 -15.92 -35.03
N HIS A 276 1.04 -14.93 -34.20
CA HIS A 276 1.81 -13.75 -34.64
C HIS A 276 2.93 -13.37 -33.64
N ASN A 277 4.20 -13.52 -34.05
CA ASN A 277 5.37 -13.13 -33.26
C ASN A 277 6.29 -12.20 -34.06
N VAL A 278 6.73 -11.11 -33.44
CA VAL A 278 7.73 -10.17 -33.98
C VAL A 278 8.95 -10.13 -33.07
N TRP A 279 10.14 -10.28 -33.65
CA TRP A 279 11.43 -10.24 -32.95
C TRP A 279 12.31 -9.16 -33.56
N ILE A 280 12.89 -8.30 -32.72
CA ILE A 280 13.82 -7.24 -33.12
C ILE A 280 15.03 -7.32 -32.20
N SER A 281 16.23 -7.48 -32.75
CA SER A 281 17.48 -7.45 -31.99
C SER A 281 18.55 -6.61 -32.69
N GLU A 282 19.40 -5.93 -31.90
CA GLU A 282 20.47 -5.06 -32.44
C GLU A 282 21.71 -5.84 -32.90
N LEU A 283 21.91 -7.08 -32.43
CA LEU A 283 22.98 -7.98 -32.85
C LEU A 283 22.38 -9.29 -33.36
N LEU A 284 22.61 -9.60 -34.64
CA LEU A 284 22.39 -10.94 -35.19
C LEU A 284 23.75 -11.61 -35.39
N PRO A 285 24.07 -12.66 -34.63
CA PRO A 285 24.76 -13.81 -35.20
C PRO A 285 23.69 -14.81 -35.64
N GLU A 286 23.74 -15.20 -36.91
CA GLU A 286 22.93 -16.29 -37.46
C GLU A 286 23.11 -17.58 -36.63
N TYR A 287 22.25 -17.86 -35.65
CA TYR A 287 22.21 -19.18 -35.03
C TYR A 287 20.79 -19.63 -34.66
N ASN A 288 20.34 -20.67 -35.39
CA ASN A 288 19.31 -21.64 -35.08
C ASN A 288 17.96 -21.14 -34.54
N LYS A 289 17.11 -20.63 -35.43
CA LYS A 289 15.66 -20.85 -35.34
C LYS A 289 15.37 -22.35 -35.53
N ARG A 290 15.43 -23.17 -34.47
CA ARG A 290 14.67 -24.43 -34.48
C ARG A 290 13.23 -24.12 -34.07
N LEU A 291 12.46 -23.62 -35.04
CA LEU A 291 11.02 -23.79 -35.02
C LEU A 291 10.79 -25.30 -35.16
N LEU A 292 10.46 -25.99 -34.07
CA LEU A 292 9.97 -27.37 -34.19
C LEU A 292 8.58 -27.31 -34.82
N PRO A 293 8.35 -27.95 -35.98
CA PRO A 293 7.03 -28.00 -36.55
C PRO A 293 6.21 -29.10 -35.87
N PHE A 294 4.96 -28.73 -35.55
CA PHE A 294 3.81 -29.54 -35.11
C PHE A 294 3.90 -30.21 -33.74
#